data_AF-A0AAD2CGV5-F1
#
_entry.id   AF-A0AAD2CGV5-F1
#
_cell.length_a   1.000
_cell.length_b   1.000
_cell.length_c   1.000
_cell.angle_alpha   90.00
_cell.angle_beta   90.00
_cell.angle_gamma   90.00
#
_symmetry.space_group_name_H-M   'P 1'
#
loop_
_entity.id
_entity.type
_entity.pdbx_description
1 polymer ?
#
loop_
_entity_poly.entity_id
_entity_poly.type
_entity_poly.pdbx_seq_one_letter_code
_entity_poly.pdbx_strand_id
1 'polypeptide(L)'
;MLNGYTMYLRVKRHSQTFFITCDPGDTIRHIKEQVAIATKNELKPDDLRLLLPNKKKGAAILKDEDTLQTLEIKSDTVLHMVSKISDNEWEPVDVYPDPISDKSS
;
A
#
# COMPACT_ATOMS: atom_id res chain seq x y z
N MET A 1 21.86 -16.08 10.93
CA MET A 1 22.25 -15.37 9.70
C MET A 1 20.96 -15.04 8.95
N LEU A 2 20.46 -13.81 9.05
CA LEU A 2 19.34 -13.35 8.23
C LEU A 2 19.94 -12.57 7.07
N ASN A 3 20.16 -13.23 5.95
CA ASN A 3 20.26 -12.52 4.68
C ASN A 3 18.81 -12.17 4.28
N GLY A 4 18.20 -11.24 5.02
CA GLY A 4 16.83 -10.79 4.77
C GLY A 4 16.81 -9.95 3.50
N TYR A 5 16.06 -10.39 2.49
CA TYR A 5 15.82 -9.60 1.30
C TYR A 5 14.93 -8.41 1.67
N THR A 6 15.55 -7.33 2.15
CA THR A 6 14.86 -6.07 2.39
C THR A 6 14.41 -5.49 1.05
N MET A 7 13.11 -5.32 0.90
CA MET A 7 12.49 -4.64 -0.24
C MET A 7 11.77 -3.39 0.23
N TYR A 8 11.22 -2.64 -0.73
CA TYR A 8 10.34 -1.53 -0.41
C TYR A 8 9.08 -1.54 -1.28
N LEU A 9 8.02 -0.96 -0.75
CA LEU A 9 6.75 -0.72 -1.42
C LEU A 9 6.43 0.76 -1.47
N ARG A 10 5.63 1.15 -2.46
CA ARG A 10 5.00 2.47 -2.54
C ARG A 10 3.53 2.33 -2.23
N VAL A 11 3.07 2.90 -1.12
CA VAL A 11 1.64 2.98 -0.80
C VAL A 11 1.16 4.39 -1.15
N LYS A 12 0.19 4.50 -2.06
CA LYS A 12 -0.28 5.78 -2.58
C LYS A 12 -1.73 6.06 -2.20
N ARG A 13 -2.02 7.30 -1.80
CA ARG A 13 -3.36 7.85 -1.55
C ARG A 13 -3.36 9.34 -1.86
N HIS A 14 -4.28 9.79 -2.71
CA HIS A 14 -4.29 11.16 -3.24
C HIS A 14 -2.89 11.56 -3.74
N SER A 15 -2.32 12.62 -3.18
CA SER A 15 -0.98 13.13 -3.51
C SER A 15 0.11 12.62 -2.55
N GLN A 16 -0.21 11.65 -1.69
CA GLN A 16 0.71 11.07 -0.71
C GLN A 16 1.29 9.76 -1.25
N THR A 17 2.60 9.60 -1.07
CA THR A 17 3.32 8.34 -1.32
C THR A 17 4.14 7.97 -0.09
N PHE A 18 3.82 6.83 0.51
CA PHE A 18 4.57 6.25 1.61
C PHE A 18 5.53 5.19 1.06
N PHE A 19 6.81 5.30 1.41
CA PHE A 19 7.82 4.28 1.10
C PHE A 19 7.98 3.38 2.31
N ILE A 20 7.51 2.14 2.19
CA ILE A 20 7.51 1.17 3.29
C ILE A 20 8.61 0.15 3.03
N THR A 21 9.60 0.08 3.92
CA THR A 21 10.59 -0.99 3.94
C THR A 21 9.98 -2.24 4.55
N CYS A 22 10.14 -3.40 3.91
CA CYS A 22 9.49 -4.63 4.31
C CYS A 22 10.24 -5.87 3.78
N ASP A 23 9.90 -7.03 4.33
CA ASP A 23 10.34 -8.34 3.89
C ASP A 23 9.21 -9.10 3.17
N PRO A 24 9.49 -10.04 2.25
CA PRO A 24 8.45 -10.81 1.55
C PRO A 24 7.50 -11.58 2.47
N GLY A 25 7.93 -11.92 3.69
CA GLY A 25 7.13 -12.60 4.70
C GLY A 25 6.17 -11.68 5.47
N ASP A 26 6.30 -10.36 5.34
CA ASP A 26 5.43 -9.42 6.04
C ASP A 26 4.00 -9.53 5.53
N THR A 27 3.05 -9.31 6.44
CA THR A 27 1.63 -9.33 6.15
C THR A 27 1.13 -7.97 5.70
N ILE A 28 -0.02 -7.94 5.04
CA ILE A 28 -0.72 -6.68 4.75
C ILE A 28 -1.06 -5.91 6.03
N ARG A 29 -1.38 -6.60 7.13
CA ARG A 29 -1.52 -5.98 8.44
C ARG A 29 -0.27 -5.19 8.84
N HIS A 30 0.90 -5.80 8.70
CA HIS A 30 2.16 -5.14 9.03
C HIS A 30 2.38 -3.86 8.20
N ILE A 31 2.08 -3.90 6.89
CA ILE A 31 2.20 -2.71 6.03
C ILE A 31 1.26 -1.59 6.49
N LYS A 32 0.02 -1.90 6.89
CA LYS A 32 -0.93 -0.92 7.44
C LYS A 32 -0.42 -0.30 8.74
N GLU A 33 0.22 -1.09 9.61
CA GLU A 33 0.85 -0.60 10.84
C GLU A 33 2.01 0.36 10.55
N GLN A 34 2.85 0.06 9.55
CA GLN A 34 3.92 0.98 9.12
C GLN A 34 3.36 2.31 8.60
N VAL A 35 2.25 2.29 7.86
CA VAL A 35 1.56 3.52 7.43
C VAL A 35 0.99 4.29 8.62
N ALA A 36 0.39 3.60 9.60
CA ALA A 36 -0.11 4.25 10.82
C ALA A 36 1.03 4.96 11.57
N ILE A 37 2.19 4.33 11.70
CA ILE A 37 3.38 4.94 12.30
C ILE A 37 3.83 6.17 11.49
N ALA A 38 3.91 6.06 10.17
CA ALA A 38 4.32 7.15 9.28
C ALA A 38 3.38 8.36 9.35
N THR A 39 2.10 8.13 9.64
CA THR A 39 1.07 9.17 9.84
C THR A 39 0.89 9.58 11.28
N LYS A 40 1.82 9.25 12.19
CA LYS A 40 1.75 9.56 13.62
C LYS A 40 0.45 9.08 14.28
N ASN A 41 -0.09 7.96 13.82
CA ASN A 41 -1.35 7.34 14.25
C ASN A 41 -2.61 8.18 13.98
N GLU A 42 -2.55 9.16 13.07
CA GLU A 42 -3.76 9.83 12.55
C GLU A 42 -4.65 8.82 11.79
N LEU A 43 -4.03 7.85 11.10
CA LEU A 43 -4.71 6.73 10.48
C LEU A 43 -4.48 5.45 11.28
N LYS A 44 -5.56 4.71 11.56
CA LYS A 44 -5.49 3.41 12.24
C LYS A 44 -5.48 2.27 11.22
N PRO A 45 -4.76 1.16 11.45
CA PRO A 45 -4.71 0.03 10.53
C PRO A 45 -6.10 -0.51 10.13
N ASP A 46 -7.05 -0.57 11.07
CA ASP A 46 -8.40 -1.07 10.83
C ASP A 46 -9.24 -0.12 9.93
N ASP A 47 -8.86 1.14 9.88
CA ASP A 47 -9.48 2.19 9.05
C ASP A 47 -8.76 2.36 7.71
N LEU A 48 -7.91 1.39 7.32
CA LEU A 48 -7.18 1.36 6.06
C LEU A 48 -7.55 0.13 5.23
N ARG A 49 -7.68 0.33 3.91
CA ARG A 49 -7.65 -0.75 2.92
C ARG A 49 -6.49 -0.53 1.97
N LEU A 50 -5.71 -1.59 1.76
CA LEU A 50 -4.70 -1.64 0.70
C LEU A 50 -5.27 -2.39 -0.48
N LEU A 51 -5.00 -1.87 -1.68
CA LEU A 51 -5.45 -2.47 -2.92
C LEU A 51 -4.29 -2.65 -3.89
N LEU A 52 -4.25 -3.81 -4.54
CA LEU A 52 -3.34 -4.05 -5.65
C LEU A 52 -4.03 -3.61 -6.95
N PRO A 53 -3.54 -2.56 -7.63
CA PRO A 53 -4.14 -2.11 -8.89
C PRO A 53 -3.94 -3.17 -9.99
N ASN A 54 -5.04 -3.63 -10.61
CA ASN A 54 -4.99 -4.51 -11.75
C ASN A 54 -5.70 -3.88 -12.96
N LYS A 55 -4.94 -3.67 -14.05
CA LYS A 55 -5.45 -3.03 -15.28
C LYS A 55 -6.64 -3.75 -15.91
N LYS A 56 -6.81 -5.07 -15.68
CA LYS A 56 -7.84 -5.89 -16.31
C LYS A 56 -9.07 -6.14 -15.44
N LYS A 57 -8.92 -6.09 -14.11
CA LYS A 57 -9.96 -6.50 -13.15
C LYS A 57 -10.32 -5.42 -12.13
N GLY A 58 -9.79 -4.21 -12.28
CA GLY A 58 -9.90 -3.15 -11.26
C GLY A 58 -8.89 -3.37 -10.11
N ALA A 59 -9.06 -2.67 -9.00
CA ALA A 59 -8.19 -2.82 -7.85
C ALA A 59 -8.67 -3.97 -6.95
N ALA A 60 -7.76 -4.89 -6.58
CA ALA A 60 -8.07 -6.00 -5.69
C ALA A 60 -7.81 -5.59 -4.23
N ILE A 61 -8.83 -5.69 -3.37
CA ILE A 61 -8.68 -5.45 -1.92
C ILE A 61 -7.85 -6.59 -1.32
N LEU A 62 -6.82 -6.22 -0.56
CA LEU A 62 -5.91 -7.17 0.09
C LEU A 62 -6.37 -7.43 1.53
N LYS A 63 -6.24 -8.69 1.97
CA LYS A 63 -6.62 -9.11 3.33
C LYS A 63 -5.44 -8.98 4.27
N ASP A 64 -5.72 -8.76 5.56
CA ASP A 64 -4.70 -8.48 6.57
C ASP A 64 -3.76 -9.67 6.79
N GLU A 65 -4.28 -10.88 6.62
CA GLU A 65 -3.58 -12.15 6.83
C GLU A 65 -2.61 -12.51 5.69
N ASP A 66 -2.84 -11.99 4.48
CA ASP A 66 -2.05 -12.32 3.31
C ASP A 66 -0.63 -11.75 3.46
N THR A 67 0.38 -12.54 3.07
CA THR A 67 1.78 -12.08 3.01
C THR A 67 2.08 -11.45 1.66
N LEU A 68 3.09 -10.59 1.60
CA LEU A 68 3.58 -10.02 0.34
C LEU A 68 3.98 -11.11 -0.65
N GLN A 69 4.65 -12.17 -0.19
CA GLN A 69 5.06 -13.31 -1.01
C GLN A 69 3.86 -14.08 -1.60
N THR A 70 2.83 -14.37 -0.80
CA THR A 70 1.63 -15.08 -1.28
C THR A 70 0.83 -14.28 -2.30
N LEU A 71 0.93 -12.96 -2.24
CA LEU A 71 0.33 -12.03 -3.20
C LEU A 71 1.23 -11.74 -4.41
N GLU A 72 2.40 -12.39 -4.48
CA GLU A 72 3.44 -12.15 -5.49
C GLU A 72 3.88 -10.67 -5.59
N ILE A 73 3.76 -9.93 -4.50
CA ILE A 73 4.18 -8.54 -4.41
C ILE A 73 5.71 -8.48 -4.39
N LYS A 74 6.28 -7.66 -5.27
CA LYS A 74 7.73 -7.48 -5.43
C LYS A 74 8.16 -6.09 -4.97
N SER A 75 9.47 -5.90 -4.79
CA SER A 75 10.02 -4.55 -4.56
C SER A 75 9.55 -3.55 -5.61
N ASP A 76 9.37 -2.30 -5.18
CA ASP A 76 8.86 -1.17 -5.97
C ASP A 76 7.39 -1.29 -6.41
N THR A 77 6.66 -2.34 -5.98
CA THR A 77 5.23 -2.46 -6.24
C THR A 77 4.47 -1.28 -5.65
N VAL A 78 3.52 -0.75 -6.43
CA VAL A 78 2.61 0.32 -6.00
C VAL A 78 1.31 -0.31 -5.50
N LEU A 79 0.99 -0.05 -4.24
CA LEU A 79 -0.32 -0.32 -3.65
C LEU A 79 -1.11 0.98 -3.57
N HIS A 80 -2.41 0.91 -3.81
CA HIS A 80 -3.32 2.01 -3.51
C HIS A 80 -3.85 1.87 -2.09
N MET A 81 -4.14 2.99 -1.45
CA MET A 81 -4.71 3.03 -0.12
C MET A 81 -5.95 3.93 -0.10
N VAL A 82 -6.98 3.48 0.62
CA VAL A 82 -8.18 4.26 0.94
C VAL A 82 -8.42 4.19 2.44
N SER A 83 -8.95 5.28 3.01
CA SER A 83 -9.35 5.32 4.41
C SER A 83 -10.85 5.11 4.58
N LYS A 84 -11.26 4.65 5.75
CA LYS A 84 -12.66 4.51 6.15
C LYS A 84 -13.24 5.90 6.43
N ILE A 85 -14.41 6.21 5.84
CA ILE A 85 -15.13 7.48 6.08
C ILE A 85 -16.14 7.28 7.21
N SER A 86 -16.91 6.20 7.12
CA SER A 86 -17.97 5.85 8.06
C SER A 86 -18.14 4.32 8.10
N ASP A 87 -19.06 3.81 8.92
CA ASP A 87 -19.31 2.38 8.97
C ASP A 87 -19.74 1.81 7.61
N ASN A 88 -18.93 0.89 7.11
CA ASN A 88 -19.03 0.27 5.78
C ASN A 88 -18.79 1.20 4.57
N GLU A 89 -18.35 2.43 4.79
CA GLU A 89 -18.04 3.39 3.73
C GLU A 89 -16.54 3.71 3.67
N TRP A 90 -16.00 3.71 2.45
CA TRP A 90 -14.59 3.92 2.18
C TRP A 90 -14.42 5.00 1.15
N GLU A 91 -13.32 5.74 1.24
CA GLU A 91 -12.93 6.67 0.19
C GLU A 91 -12.83 5.97 -1.16
N PRO A 92 -13.17 6.65 -2.27
CA PRO A 92 -12.86 6.15 -3.59
C PRO A 92 -11.35 6.07 -3.78
N VAL A 93 -10.90 5.15 -4.62
CA VAL A 93 -9.48 5.11 -5.03
C VAL A 93 -9.20 6.35 -5.88
N ASP A 94 -8.47 7.30 -5.31
CA ASP A 94 -8.02 8.53 -5.96
C ASP A 94 -6.51 8.67 -5.75
N VAL A 95 -5.73 8.52 -6.81
CA VAL A 95 -4.25 8.53 -6.78
C VAL A 95 -3.76 9.40 -7.92
N TYR A 96 -3.00 10.45 -7.59
CA TYR A 96 -2.39 11.31 -8.60
C TYR A 96 -1.13 10.65 -9.19
N PRO A 97 -0.85 10.85 -10.49
CA PRO A 97 0.41 10.44 -11.07
C PRO A 97 1.56 11.18 -10.37
N ASP A 98 2.76 10.59 -10.41
CA ASP A 98 3.94 11.26 -9.87
C ASP A 98 4.14 12.61 -10.58
N PRO A 99 4.44 13.69 -9.83
CA PRO A 99 4.48 15.06 -10.36
C PRO A 99 5.54 15.29 -11.45
N ILE A 100 6.39 14.30 -11.74
CA ILE A 100 7.37 14.32 -12.82
C ILE A 100 7.29 12.99 -13.57
N SER A 101 6.34 12.87 -14.48
CA SER A 101 6.55 12.12 -15.73
C SER A 101 6.63 13.13 -16.88
N ASP A 102 7.45 14.17 -16.72
CA ASP A 102 7.70 15.08 -17.83
C ASP A 102 8.61 14.37 -18.84
N LYS A 103 8.16 14.37 -20.09
CA LYS A 103 8.63 13.52 -21.17
C LYS A 103 10.08 13.85 -21.51
N SER A 104 11.02 12.97 -21.16
CA SER A 104 12.27 12.87 -21.92
C SER A 104 12.01 11.95 -23.13
N SER A 105 11.45 12.53 -24.19
CA SER A 105 11.46 11.99 -25.55
C SER A 105 12.28 12.91 -26.44
#